data_AF-A0A494C1I9-F1
#
_entry.id   AF-A0A494C1I9-F1
#
_cell.length_a   1.000
_cell.length_b   1.000
_cell.length_c   1.000
_cell.angle_alpha   90.00
_cell.angle_beta   90.00
_cell.angle_gamma   90.00
#
_symmetry.space_group_name_H-M   'P 1'
#
loop_
_entity.id
_entity.type
_entity.pdbx_description
1 polymer ?
#
loop_
_entity_poly.entity_id
_entity_poly.type
_entity_poly.pdbx_seq_one_letter_code
_entity_poly.pdbx_strand_id
1 'polypeptide(L)'
;MQTQEILRILRLPELGDLGQFFRSLSATTLDSGGARRSVIGSGPQLLTHYYDDARTMYQVFRRGLSISGNGPCLGFRKPKQPYQWLSYQEVADRAEFLGSGLLQHNCKACTDQFIGVFAQNRPEWIIVELACYTYSMVVVPLYDTLGPGAIRYIINTADISTVIVDKPQKAVLLLEHVERKETPGLKLIILMDPFEEALKERGQKCGVVIKSMQAVEDCGQENHQAPVPPQPDDLSIVCFTSGTTGNPKGAMLTHGNVVADFSGFLKVTEDY
;
A
#
# COMPACT_ATOMS: atom_id res chain seq x y z
N MET A 1 -20.42 -11.02 1.91
CA MET A 1 -19.84 -12.04 1.04
C MET A 1 -19.37 -13.17 1.90
N GLN A 2 -20.05 -14.32 1.80
CA GLN A 2 -19.40 -15.57 2.11
C GLN A 2 -18.16 -15.68 1.22
N THR A 3 -17.07 -16.20 1.75
CA THR A 3 -15.76 -16.29 1.08
C THR A 3 -15.85 -16.83 -0.36
N GLN A 4 -16.87 -17.65 -0.64
CA GLN A 4 -17.19 -18.19 -1.97
C GLN A 4 -17.46 -17.14 -3.07
N GLU A 5 -18.03 -15.97 -2.75
CA GLU A 5 -18.35 -14.97 -3.78
C GLU A 5 -17.09 -14.21 -4.26
N ILE A 6 -16.17 -13.92 -3.34
CA ILE A 6 -14.86 -13.32 -3.65
C ILE A 6 -14.02 -14.31 -4.46
N LEU A 7 -14.04 -15.59 -4.07
CA LEU A 7 -13.34 -16.67 -4.80
C LEU A 7 -13.91 -16.83 -6.21
N ARG A 8 -15.24 -16.74 -6.40
CA ARG A 8 -15.86 -16.78 -7.74
C ARG A 8 -15.46 -15.60 -8.62
N ILE A 9 -15.41 -14.39 -8.07
CA ILE A 9 -15.01 -13.18 -8.80
C ILE A 9 -13.53 -13.27 -9.22
N LEU A 10 -12.68 -13.84 -8.37
CA LEU A 10 -11.25 -14.03 -8.63
C LEU A 10 -10.90 -15.33 -9.37
N ARG A 11 -11.91 -16.15 -9.73
CA ARG A 11 -11.74 -17.53 -10.24
C ARG A 11 -10.79 -18.39 -9.40
N LEU A 12 -10.82 -18.23 -8.08
CA LEU A 12 -10.02 -19.03 -7.16
C LEU A 12 -10.82 -20.25 -6.69
N PRO A 13 -10.22 -21.45 -6.61
CA PRO A 13 -10.88 -22.64 -6.09
C PRO A 13 -11.28 -22.47 -4.61
N GLU A 14 -12.29 -23.22 -4.16
CA GLU A 14 -12.78 -23.15 -2.78
C GLU A 14 -11.65 -23.46 -1.77
N LEU A 15 -11.56 -22.68 -0.68
CA LEU A 15 -10.46 -22.71 0.30
C LEU A 15 -10.16 -24.08 0.95
N GLY A 16 -11.10 -25.04 0.90
CA GLY A 16 -10.86 -26.41 1.36
C GLY A 16 -9.89 -27.20 0.48
N ASP A 17 -9.83 -26.87 -0.81
CA ASP A 17 -9.04 -27.57 -1.83
C ASP A 17 -7.59 -27.07 -1.86
N LEU A 18 -7.36 -25.79 -1.54
CA LEU A 18 -6.03 -25.17 -1.46
C LEU A 18 -5.08 -25.91 -0.49
N GLY A 19 -5.59 -26.40 0.64
CA GLY A 19 -4.77 -27.12 1.62
C GLY A 19 -4.31 -28.50 1.11
N GLN A 20 -5.16 -29.22 0.38
CA GLN A 20 -4.78 -30.48 -0.27
C GLN A 20 -3.87 -30.23 -1.48
N PHE A 21 -4.15 -29.17 -2.24
CA PHE A 21 -3.34 -28.69 -3.34
C PHE A 21 -1.89 -28.35 -2.93
N PHE A 22 -1.68 -27.52 -1.91
CA PHE A 22 -0.32 -27.23 -1.42
C PHE A 22 0.44 -28.48 -0.95
N ARG A 23 -0.29 -29.53 -0.52
CA ARG A 23 0.30 -30.80 -0.11
C ARG A 23 0.56 -31.77 -1.27
N SER A 24 -0.11 -31.61 -2.42
CA SER A 24 0.03 -32.48 -3.59
C SER A 24 1.07 -31.98 -4.60
N LEU A 25 1.47 -30.71 -4.53
CA LEU A 25 2.56 -30.16 -5.32
C LEU A 25 3.86 -30.91 -5.00
N SER A 26 4.39 -31.68 -5.97
CA SER A 26 5.77 -32.17 -5.96
C SER A 26 6.71 -30.97 -5.85
N ALA A 27 7.24 -30.70 -4.65
CA ALA A 27 7.77 -29.38 -4.32
C ALA A 27 8.96 -28.93 -5.18
N THR A 28 9.76 -29.86 -5.72
CA THR A 28 10.98 -29.51 -6.46
C THR A 28 11.45 -30.60 -7.44
N THR A 29 12.05 -30.21 -8.57
CA THR A 29 12.89 -31.06 -9.44
C THR A 29 14.36 -30.62 -9.36
N LEU A 30 15.31 -31.47 -9.74
CA LEU A 30 16.73 -31.11 -9.83
C LEU A 30 17.02 -30.41 -11.15
N ASP A 31 17.73 -29.29 -11.10
CA ASP A 31 18.32 -28.68 -12.29
C ASP A 31 19.68 -29.32 -12.66
N SER A 32 20.23 -28.94 -13.81
CA SER A 32 21.52 -29.45 -14.29
C SER A 32 22.71 -29.03 -13.43
N GLY A 33 22.55 -28.04 -12.55
CA GLY A 33 23.54 -27.59 -11.56
C GLY A 33 23.42 -28.26 -10.20
N GLY A 34 22.46 -29.17 -10.00
CA GLY A 34 22.21 -29.87 -8.74
C GLY A 34 21.36 -29.07 -7.73
N ALA A 35 20.83 -27.91 -8.10
CA ALA A 35 19.89 -27.17 -7.27
C ALA A 35 18.47 -27.72 -7.42
N ARG A 36 17.70 -27.69 -6.34
CA ARG A 36 16.28 -28.04 -6.36
C ARG A 36 15.46 -26.82 -6.79
N ARG A 37 14.70 -26.93 -7.87
CA ARG A 37 13.83 -25.88 -8.44
C ARG A 37 12.36 -26.29 -8.41
N SER A 38 11.44 -25.33 -8.37
CA SER A 38 10.00 -25.62 -8.48
C SER A 38 9.68 -26.38 -9.77
N VAL A 39 8.79 -27.37 -9.69
CA VAL A 39 8.28 -28.11 -10.87
C VAL A 39 7.38 -27.26 -11.77
N ILE A 40 6.90 -26.12 -11.26
CA ILE A 40 5.96 -25.22 -11.94
C ILE A 40 6.70 -24.30 -12.93
N GLY A 41 8.02 -24.18 -12.82
CA GLY A 41 8.84 -23.38 -13.73
C GLY A 41 9.26 -24.13 -14.99
N SER A 42 9.09 -23.50 -16.16
CA SER A 42 9.49 -24.03 -17.48
C SER A 42 11.02 -24.08 -17.70
N GLY A 43 11.82 -23.48 -16.82
CA GLY A 43 13.28 -23.44 -16.94
C GLY A 43 14.00 -23.08 -15.63
N PRO A 44 15.33 -22.81 -15.69
CA PRO A 44 16.12 -22.37 -14.54
C PRO A 44 15.89 -20.87 -14.20
N GLN A 45 15.23 -20.12 -15.07
CA GLN A 45 14.95 -18.71 -14.86
C GLN A 45 13.83 -18.53 -13.83
N LEU A 46 14.06 -17.68 -12.83
CA LEU A 46 13.05 -17.33 -11.83
C LEU A 46 11.90 -16.55 -12.49
N LEU A 47 10.67 -16.87 -12.09
CA LEU A 47 9.50 -16.11 -12.49
C LEU A 47 9.49 -14.78 -11.72
N THR A 48 9.82 -13.69 -12.41
CA THR A 48 9.82 -12.34 -11.82
C THR A 48 8.55 -11.57 -12.12
N HIS A 49 7.83 -11.94 -13.18
CA HIS A 49 6.55 -11.37 -13.58
C HIS A 49 5.77 -12.38 -14.42
N TYR A 50 4.43 -12.38 -14.30
CA TYR A 50 3.55 -13.23 -15.09
C TYR A 50 3.10 -12.57 -16.40
N TYR A 51 2.92 -11.24 -16.38
CA TYR A 51 2.54 -10.45 -17.56
C TYR A 51 3.64 -9.44 -17.90
N ASP A 52 4.04 -9.37 -19.17
CA ASP A 52 5.10 -8.46 -19.63
C ASP A 52 4.77 -6.98 -19.44
N ASP A 53 3.49 -6.62 -19.47
CA ASP A 53 2.98 -5.26 -19.30
C ASP A 53 2.67 -4.89 -17.84
N ALA A 54 3.01 -5.76 -16.87
CA ALA A 54 2.74 -5.54 -15.44
C ALA A 54 3.95 -5.92 -14.56
N ARG A 55 5.00 -5.09 -14.62
CA ARG A 55 6.27 -5.28 -13.89
C ARG A 55 6.41 -4.40 -12.65
N THR A 56 5.49 -3.46 -12.45
CA THR A 56 5.37 -2.68 -11.21
C THR A 56 3.93 -2.67 -10.71
N MET A 57 3.72 -2.34 -9.44
CA MET A 57 2.37 -2.25 -8.87
C MET A 57 1.51 -1.16 -9.52
N TYR A 58 2.14 -0.08 -10.01
CA TYR A 58 1.46 0.90 -10.87
C TYR A 58 0.92 0.23 -12.14
N GLN A 59 1.77 -0.51 -12.85
CA GLN A 59 1.38 -1.20 -14.10
C GLN A 59 0.34 -2.31 -13.85
N VAL A 60 0.46 -3.07 -12.75
CA VAL A 60 -0.53 -4.07 -12.33
C VAL A 60 -1.91 -3.42 -12.18
N PHE A 61 -1.99 -2.27 -11.51
CA PHE A 61 -3.26 -1.56 -11.35
C PHE A 61 -3.80 -1.02 -12.68
N ARG A 62 -2.95 -0.42 -13.53
CA ARG A 62 -3.35 0.05 -14.87
C ARG A 62 -3.84 -1.07 -15.77
N ARG A 63 -3.21 -2.25 -15.71
CA ARG A 63 -3.69 -3.47 -16.40
C ARG A 63 -5.07 -3.88 -15.88
N GLY A 64 -5.27 -3.91 -14.56
CA GLY A 64 -6.56 -4.19 -13.92
C GLY A 64 -7.68 -3.25 -14.41
N LEU A 65 -7.40 -1.95 -14.48
CA LEU A 65 -8.32 -0.95 -15.05
C LEU A 65 -8.68 -1.27 -16.51
N SER A 66 -7.68 -1.57 -17.34
CA SER A 66 -7.89 -1.88 -18.76
C SER A 66 -8.72 -3.15 -18.97
N ILE A 67 -8.40 -4.24 -18.28
CA ILE A 67 -9.06 -5.54 -18.52
C ILE A 67 -10.43 -5.65 -17.86
N SER A 68 -10.69 -4.87 -16.81
CA SER A 68 -11.98 -4.87 -16.11
C SER A 68 -13.06 -4.06 -16.84
N GLY A 69 -12.69 -3.21 -17.81
CA GLY A 69 -13.63 -2.29 -18.45
C GLY A 69 -14.23 -1.28 -17.47
N ASN A 70 -13.42 -0.77 -16.53
CA ASN A 70 -13.85 0.09 -15.43
C ASN A 70 -14.88 -0.56 -14.47
N GLY A 71 -14.70 -1.86 -14.19
CA GLY A 71 -15.54 -2.60 -13.25
C GLY A 71 -15.33 -2.22 -11.77
N PRO A 72 -16.02 -2.92 -10.83
CA PRO A 72 -15.77 -2.77 -9.40
C PRO A 72 -14.31 -3.05 -9.01
N CYS A 73 -13.72 -2.17 -8.20
CA CYS A 73 -12.33 -2.23 -7.74
C CYS A 73 -12.23 -2.39 -6.22
N LEU A 74 -12.60 -1.35 -5.45
CA LEU A 74 -12.50 -1.37 -3.98
C LEU A 74 -13.88 -1.46 -3.33
N GLY A 75 -14.15 -2.61 -2.72
CA GLY A 75 -15.41 -2.91 -2.04
C GLY A 75 -15.36 -2.66 -0.54
N PHE A 76 -16.31 -1.90 0.00
CA PHE A 76 -16.46 -1.66 1.44
C PHE A 76 -17.93 -1.75 1.86
N ARG A 77 -18.16 -1.98 3.16
CA ARG A 77 -19.53 -2.01 3.72
C ARG A 77 -19.54 -1.66 5.20
N LYS A 78 -20.65 -1.07 5.63
CA LYS A 78 -20.97 -1.04 7.06
C LYS A 78 -21.43 -2.43 7.54
N PRO A 79 -21.29 -2.75 8.83
CA PRO A 79 -21.81 -4.00 9.38
C PRO A 79 -23.28 -4.20 8.99
N LYS A 80 -23.60 -5.40 8.50
CA LYS A 80 -24.94 -5.81 8.06
C LYS A 80 -25.54 -4.98 6.89
N GLN A 81 -24.73 -4.21 6.15
CA GLN A 81 -25.16 -3.52 4.93
C GLN A 81 -24.54 -4.17 3.67
N PRO A 82 -25.15 -3.98 2.48
CA PRO A 82 -24.56 -4.43 1.22
C PRO A 82 -23.21 -3.76 0.94
N TYR A 83 -22.39 -4.39 0.09
CA TYR A 83 -21.16 -3.79 -0.39
C TYR A 83 -21.44 -2.59 -1.28
N GLN A 84 -20.65 -1.55 -1.08
CA GLN A 84 -20.47 -0.42 -1.99
C GLN A 84 -19.11 -0.58 -2.64
N TRP A 85 -19.00 -0.17 -3.90
CA TRP A 85 -17.81 -0.36 -4.70
C TRP A 85 -17.39 0.96 -5.32
N LEU A 86 -16.08 1.23 -5.26
CA LEU A 86 -15.44 2.18 -6.15
C LEU A 86 -15.04 1.45 -7.44
N SER A 87 -15.30 2.06 -8.58
CA SER A 87 -14.80 1.60 -9.88
C SER A 87 -13.29 1.80 -10.01
N TYR A 88 -12.66 1.10 -10.94
CA TYR A 88 -11.21 1.27 -11.18
C TYR A 88 -10.85 2.71 -11.56
N GLN A 89 -11.68 3.40 -12.33
CA GLN A 89 -11.44 4.79 -12.74
C GLN A 89 -11.55 5.73 -11.56
N GLU A 90 -12.56 5.58 -10.69
CA GLU A 90 -12.66 6.40 -9.47
C GLU A 90 -11.44 6.21 -8.55
N VAL A 91 -10.93 4.98 -8.44
CA VAL A 91 -9.72 4.70 -7.65
C VAL A 91 -8.48 5.29 -8.31
N ALA A 92 -8.36 5.21 -9.65
CA ALA A 92 -7.27 5.80 -10.40
C ALA A 92 -7.24 7.32 -10.26
N ASP A 93 -8.38 7.98 -10.45
CA ASP A 93 -8.53 9.43 -10.36
C ASP A 93 -8.16 9.91 -8.95
N ARG A 94 -8.71 9.26 -7.91
CA ARG A 94 -8.40 9.62 -6.52
C ARG A 94 -6.92 9.42 -6.17
N ALA A 95 -6.29 8.34 -6.66
CA ALA A 95 -4.87 8.11 -6.44
C ALA A 95 -4.01 9.19 -7.13
N GLU A 96 -4.37 9.57 -8.36
CA GLU A 96 -3.66 10.58 -9.13
C GLU A 96 -3.81 11.98 -8.51
N PHE A 97 -5.03 12.33 -8.08
CA PHE A 97 -5.32 13.58 -7.39
C PHE A 97 -4.65 13.64 -6.01
N LEU A 98 -4.75 12.58 -5.20
CA LEU A 98 -4.06 12.54 -3.91
C LEU A 98 -2.54 12.70 -4.10
N GLY A 99 -1.95 11.98 -5.06
CA GLY A 99 -0.52 12.06 -5.32
C GLY A 99 -0.07 13.43 -5.82
N SER A 100 -0.81 14.04 -6.75
CA SER A 100 -0.60 15.45 -7.16
C SER A 100 -0.70 16.41 -5.97
N GLY A 101 -1.68 16.18 -5.10
CA GLY A 101 -1.86 16.95 -3.87
C GLY A 101 -0.67 16.81 -2.92
N LEU A 102 -0.13 15.60 -2.74
CA LEU A 102 1.08 15.38 -1.94
C LEU A 102 2.28 16.17 -2.47
N LEU A 103 2.45 16.25 -3.80
CA LEU A 103 3.52 17.06 -4.42
C LEU A 103 3.38 18.55 -4.11
N GLN A 104 2.15 19.08 -4.08
CA GLN A 104 1.89 20.46 -3.65
C GLN A 104 2.16 20.70 -2.15
N HIS A 105 2.27 19.63 -1.36
CA HIS A 105 2.54 19.67 0.07
C HIS A 105 3.97 19.21 0.41
N ASN A 106 4.93 19.58 -0.45
CA ASN A 106 6.37 19.36 -0.29
C ASN A 106 6.84 17.90 -0.34
N CYS A 107 5.98 16.95 -0.73
CA CYS A 107 6.45 15.60 -1.08
C CYS A 107 7.11 15.64 -2.46
N LYS A 108 8.03 14.72 -2.72
CA LYS A 108 8.72 14.59 -4.01
C LYS A 108 8.33 13.31 -4.72
N ALA A 109 8.20 13.38 -6.04
CA ALA A 109 7.99 12.21 -6.87
C ALA A 109 9.32 11.44 -7.05
N CYS A 110 9.74 10.70 -6.02
CA CYS A 110 10.97 9.92 -6.04
C CYS A 110 10.95 8.79 -5.01
N THR A 111 11.82 7.82 -5.24
CA THR A 111 11.92 6.54 -4.49
C THR A 111 12.49 6.68 -3.08
N ASP A 112 12.93 7.88 -2.71
CA ASP A 112 13.40 8.23 -1.35
C ASP A 112 12.36 9.01 -0.55
N GLN A 113 11.17 9.27 -1.12
CA GLN A 113 10.07 9.93 -0.41
C GLN A 113 9.20 8.88 0.31
N PHE A 114 9.36 8.78 1.63
CA PHE A 114 8.55 7.89 2.47
C PHE A 114 7.26 8.56 2.93
N ILE A 115 6.15 7.84 2.81
CA ILE A 115 4.81 8.26 3.24
C ILE A 115 4.29 7.29 4.28
N GLY A 116 4.09 7.77 5.51
CA GLY A 116 3.54 6.95 6.60
C GLY A 116 2.03 6.77 6.44
N VAL A 117 1.53 5.55 6.63
CA VAL A 117 0.08 5.28 6.64
C VAL A 117 -0.32 4.59 7.93
N PHE A 118 -0.97 5.34 8.82
CA PHE A 118 -1.46 4.86 10.12
C PHE A 118 -2.98 4.69 10.10
N ALA A 119 -3.45 3.66 9.38
CA ALA A 119 -4.87 3.43 9.13
C ALA A 119 -5.24 1.94 9.21
N GLN A 120 -6.47 1.65 9.63
CA GLN A 120 -7.08 0.34 9.50
C GLN A 120 -7.45 0.05 8.03
N ASN A 121 -7.72 -1.22 7.71
CA ASN A 121 -8.11 -1.63 6.37
C ASN A 121 -9.38 -0.90 5.90
N ARG A 122 -9.24 -0.09 4.86
CA ARG A 122 -10.31 0.69 4.20
C ARG A 122 -9.87 1.09 2.79
N PRO A 123 -10.80 1.44 1.88
CA PRO A 123 -10.46 1.83 0.51
C PRO A 123 -9.42 2.95 0.42
N GLU A 124 -9.50 3.95 1.30
CA GLU A 124 -8.60 5.09 1.34
C GLU A 124 -7.15 4.68 1.62
N TRP A 125 -6.91 3.58 2.35
CA TRP A 125 -5.57 3.02 2.50
C TRP A 125 -5.00 2.69 1.13
N ILE A 126 -5.72 1.88 0.35
CA ILE A 126 -5.28 1.44 -0.98
C ILE A 126 -5.14 2.62 -1.94
N ILE A 127 -5.99 3.64 -1.82
CA ILE A 127 -5.85 4.86 -2.63
C ILE A 127 -4.55 5.61 -2.29
N VAL A 128 -4.17 5.71 -1.01
CA VAL A 128 -2.87 6.28 -0.61
C VAL A 128 -1.70 5.45 -1.16
N GLU A 129 -1.82 4.13 -1.13
CA GLU A 129 -0.84 3.23 -1.72
C GLU A 129 -0.63 3.49 -3.21
N LEU A 130 -1.72 3.52 -3.95
CA LEU A 130 -1.72 3.75 -5.38
C LEU A 130 -1.25 5.17 -5.72
N ALA A 131 -1.54 6.16 -4.88
CA ALA A 131 -1.01 7.51 -5.00
C ALA A 131 0.52 7.51 -4.86
N CYS A 132 1.06 6.75 -3.90
CA CYS A 132 2.51 6.60 -3.76
C CYS A 132 3.12 5.96 -5.02
N TYR A 133 2.55 4.85 -5.49
CA TYR A 133 3.01 4.16 -6.70
C TYR A 133 2.90 5.02 -7.97
N THR A 134 1.89 5.89 -8.06
CA THR A 134 1.70 6.77 -9.23
C THR A 134 2.82 7.80 -9.38
N TYR A 135 3.47 8.17 -8.28
CA TYR A 135 4.53 9.19 -8.24
C TYR A 135 5.84 8.65 -7.64
N SER A 136 6.07 7.34 -7.72
CA SER A 136 7.30 6.67 -7.24
C SER A 136 7.66 6.90 -5.77
N MET A 137 6.70 7.31 -4.92
CA MET A 137 6.90 7.42 -3.48
C MET A 137 6.79 6.04 -2.82
N VAL A 138 7.36 5.90 -1.63
CA VAL A 138 7.40 4.63 -0.88
C VAL A 138 6.44 4.68 0.30
N VAL A 139 5.54 3.68 0.38
CA VAL A 139 4.59 3.61 1.48
C VAL A 139 5.21 2.91 2.70
N VAL A 140 4.95 3.45 3.89
CA VAL A 140 5.41 2.88 5.17
C VAL A 140 4.19 2.65 6.09
N PRO A 141 3.68 1.42 6.18
CA PRO A 141 2.57 1.10 7.07
C PRO A 141 2.96 1.28 8.54
N LEU A 142 2.13 1.98 9.29
CA LEU A 142 2.23 2.14 10.75
C LEU A 142 1.07 1.36 11.38
N TYR A 143 1.33 0.16 11.88
CA TYR A 143 0.26 -0.71 12.40
C TYR A 143 -0.17 -0.33 13.83
N ASP A 144 -1.49 -0.39 14.09
CA ASP A 144 -2.09 -0.18 15.42
C ASP A 144 -1.48 -1.10 16.50
N THR A 145 -1.05 -2.30 16.11
CA THR A 145 -0.55 -3.35 17.02
C THR A 145 0.89 -3.15 17.48
N LEU A 146 1.64 -2.24 16.88
CA LEU A 146 3.06 -2.00 17.23
C LEU A 146 3.21 -1.15 18.49
N GLY A 147 2.19 -0.37 18.84
CA GLY A 147 2.18 0.56 19.97
C GLY A 147 2.92 1.88 19.70
N PRO A 148 2.71 2.91 20.55
CA PRO A 148 3.19 4.28 20.29
C PRO A 148 4.71 4.41 20.15
N GLY A 149 5.46 3.70 20.98
CA GLY A 149 6.93 3.77 20.98
C GLY A 149 7.55 3.27 19.67
N ALA A 150 6.96 2.22 19.08
CA ALA A 150 7.38 1.68 17.79
C ALA A 150 7.01 2.63 16.65
N ILE A 151 5.82 3.23 16.67
CA ILE A 151 5.40 4.23 15.67
C ILE A 151 6.36 5.41 15.64
N ARG A 152 6.70 5.96 16.81
CA ARG A 152 7.74 7.00 16.95
C ARG A 152 9.07 6.54 16.35
N TYR A 153 9.52 5.34 16.71
CA TYR A 153 10.78 4.78 16.23
C TYR A 153 10.80 4.69 14.70
N ILE A 154 9.71 4.21 14.08
CA ILE A 154 9.58 4.07 12.63
C ILE A 154 9.61 5.43 11.95
N ILE A 155 8.83 6.40 12.43
CA ILE A 155 8.78 7.75 11.86
C ILE A 155 10.19 8.38 11.81
N ASN A 156 10.97 8.25 12.87
CA ASN A 156 12.34 8.77 12.89
C ASN A 156 13.30 7.94 12.03
N THR A 157 13.16 6.61 12.05
CA THR A 157 14.08 5.71 11.33
C THR A 157 13.94 5.83 9.82
N ALA A 158 12.72 6.04 9.33
CA ALA A 158 12.41 6.22 7.91
C ALA A 158 12.28 7.71 7.50
N ASP A 159 12.68 8.64 8.37
CA ASP A 159 12.64 10.10 8.17
C ASP A 159 11.30 10.60 7.58
N ILE A 160 10.19 10.12 8.15
CA ILE A 160 8.85 10.37 7.62
C ILE A 160 8.39 11.78 8.01
N SER A 161 8.19 12.64 7.02
CA SER A 161 7.65 13.99 7.20
C SER A 161 6.12 14.10 7.04
N THR A 162 5.50 13.11 6.39
CA THR A 162 4.07 13.09 6.07
C THR A 162 3.43 11.77 6.49
N VAL A 163 2.37 11.84 7.29
CA VAL A 163 1.60 10.66 7.72
C VAL A 163 0.12 10.83 7.41
N ILE A 164 -0.46 9.86 6.71
CA ILE A 164 -1.91 9.76 6.53
C ILE A 164 -2.47 8.89 7.65
N VAL A 165 -3.53 9.33 8.32
CA VAL A 165 -4.17 8.63 9.43
C VAL A 165 -5.68 8.48 9.20
N ASP A 166 -6.26 7.37 9.66
CA ASP A 166 -7.71 7.17 9.53
C ASP A 166 -8.51 8.04 10.51
N LYS A 167 -8.09 8.11 11.78
CA LYS A 167 -8.89 8.68 12.88
C LYS A 167 -8.19 9.84 13.60
N PRO A 168 -8.95 10.84 14.11
CA PRO A 168 -8.39 11.97 14.88
C PRO A 168 -7.55 11.56 16.09
N GLN A 169 -7.88 10.46 16.76
CA GLN A 169 -7.12 9.99 17.93
C GLN A 169 -5.68 9.59 17.58
N LYS A 170 -5.45 9.11 16.36
CA LYS A 170 -4.09 8.80 15.87
C LYS A 170 -3.31 10.06 15.54
N ALA A 171 -3.96 11.07 14.96
CA ALA A 171 -3.34 12.39 14.80
C ALA A 171 -2.94 12.98 16.15
N VAL A 172 -3.81 12.90 17.17
CA VAL A 172 -3.50 13.34 18.54
C VAL A 172 -2.25 12.64 19.09
N LEU A 173 -2.16 11.31 18.95
CA LEU A 173 -0.97 10.55 19.36
C LEU A 173 0.31 11.06 18.68
N LEU A 174 0.26 11.31 17.37
CA LEU A 174 1.41 11.82 16.62
C LEU A 174 1.79 13.23 17.07
N LEU A 175 0.82 14.11 17.32
CA LEU A 175 1.07 15.46 17.83
C LEU A 175 1.72 15.41 19.22
N GLU A 176 1.31 14.50 20.10
CA GLU A 176 1.94 14.33 21.42
C GLU A 176 3.43 13.98 21.29
N HIS A 177 3.81 13.13 20.33
CA HIS A 177 5.22 12.85 20.05
C HIS A 177 5.95 14.11 19.54
N VAL A 178 5.33 14.90 18.67
CA VAL A 178 5.95 16.14 18.17
C VAL A 178 6.12 17.18 19.29
N GLU A 179 5.10 17.37 20.13
CA GLU A 179 5.12 18.28 21.29
C GLU A 179 6.21 17.91 22.29
N ARG A 180 6.46 16.61 22.48
CA ARG A 180 7.57 16.08 23.30
C ARG A 180 8.93 16.11 22.60
N LYS A 181 9.00 16.62 21.37
CA LYS A 181 10.20 16.66 20.50
C LYS A 181 10.75 15.27 20.15
N GLU A 182 9.88 14.26 20.16
CA GLU A 182 10.22 12.88 19.89
C GLU A 182 10.17 12.52 18.40
N THR A 183 9.42 13.28 17.59
CA THR A 183 9.32 13.11 16.11
C THR A 183 9.43 14.47 15.38
N PRO A 184 10.54 15.20 15.53
CA PRO A 184 10.65 16.58 15.02
C PRO A 184 10.55 16.70 13.49
N GLY A 185 10.76 15.60 12.75
CA GLY A 185 10.66 15.53 11.29
C GLY A 185 9.22 15.54 10.75
N LEU A 186 8.22 15.15 11.56
CA LEU A 186 6.82 15.12 11.11
C LEU A 186 6.29 16.54 10.89
N LYS A 187 5.87 16.86 9.67
CA LYS A 187 5.38 18.19 9.26
C LYS A 187 3.94 18.20 8.77
N LEU A 188 3.44 17.09 8.26
CA LEU A 188 2.11 16.99 7.68
C LEU A 188 1.38 15.75 8.18
N ILE A 189 0.16 15.95 8.67
CA ILE A 189 -0.79 14.88 8.96
C ILE A 189 -2.01 15.06 8.05
N ILE A 190 -2.40 13.99 7.35
CA ILE A 190 -3.58 13.98 6.49
C ILE A 190 -4.60 13.01 7.10
N LEU A 191 -5.82 13.49 7.36
CA LEU A 191 -6.89 12.74 8.01
C LEU A 191 -7.92 12.23 7.00
N MET A 192 -8.22 10.93 7.06
CA MET A 192 -9.28 10.32 6.24
C MET A 192 -10.67 10.62 6.80
N ASP A 193 -10.84 10.56 8.12
CA ASP A 193 -12.10 10.91 8.79
C ASP A 193 -12.20 12.42 9.06
N PRO A 194 -13.43 12.97 9.17
CA PRO A 194 -13.64 14.34 9.62
C PRO A 194 -13.00 14.62 10.98
N PHE A 195 -12.53 15.85 11.18
CA PHE A 195 -11.92 16.31 12.41
C PHE A 195 -12.29 17.76 12.72
N GLU A 196 -12.10 18.16 13.97
CA GLU A 196 -12.44 19.51 14.45
C GLU A 196 -11.31 20.51 14.20
N GLU A 197 -11.64 21.79 13.99
CA GLU A 197 -10.63 22.85 13.81
C GLU A 197 -9.67 22.96 15.00
N ALA A 198 -10.09 22.60 16.21
CA ALA A 198 -9.21 22.56 17.39
C ALA A 198 -7.99 21.65 17.20
N LEU A 199 -8.14 20.54 16.46
CA LEU A 199 -7.02 19.64 16.16
C LEU A 199 -6.01 20.31 15.22
N LYS A 200 -6.52 21.01 14.21
CA LYS A 200 -5.71 21.78 13.24
C LYS A 200 -4.94 22.91 13.92
N GLU A 201 -5.59 23.66 14.81
CA GLU A 201 -4.94 24.68 15.64
C GLU A 201 -3.85 24.09 16.53
N ARG A 202 -4.09 22.92 17.13
CA ARG A 202 -3.08 22.21 17.93
C ARG A 202 -1.86 21.85 17.08
N GLY A 203 -2.07 21.30 15.88
CA GLY A 203 -0.98 21.02 14.94
C GLY A 203 -0.15 22.27 14.62
N GLN A 204 -0.81 23.39 14.30
CA GLN A 204 -0.12 24.65 13.99
C GLN A 204 0.76 25.14 15.14
N LYS A 205 0.32 24.99 16.39
CA LYS A 205 1.10 25.38 17.58
C LYS A 205 2.42 24.62 17.74
N CYS A 206 2.51 23.39 17.21
CA CYS A 206 3.73 22.58 17.21
C CYS A 206 4.39 22.44 15.82
N GLY A 207 3.95 23.22 14.82
CA GLY A 207 4.55 23.24 13.49
C GLY A 207 4.15 22.09 12.57
N VAL A 208 3.02 21.43 12.83
CA VAL A 208 2.44 20.35 12.03
C VAL A 208 1.20 20.85 11.31
N VAL A 209 1.17 20.75 9.99
CA VAL A 209 -0.02 21.04 9.19
C VAL A 209 -0.97 19.85 9.23
N ILE A 210 -2.26 20.10 9.44
CA ILE A 210 -3.29 19.05 9.41
C ILE A 210 -4.31 19.37 8.33
N LYS A 211 -4.58 18.40 7.45
CA LYS A 211 -5.51 18.52 6.33
C LYS A 211 -6.41 17.29 6.24
N SER A 212 -7.61 17.45 5.67
CA SER A 212 -8.40 16.28 5.27
C SER A 212 -7.83 15.69 3.99
N MET A 213 -7.98 14.37 3.82
CA MET A 213 -7.61 13.69 2.58
C MET A 213 -8.34 14.28 1.37
N GLN A 214 -9.63 14.61 1.54
CA GLN A 214 -10.41 15.28 0.49
C GLN A 214 -9.79 16.61 0.07
N ALA A 215 -9.39 17.48 1.01
CA ALA A 215 -8.79 18.77 0.65
C ALA A 215 -7.43 18.63 -0.07
N VAL A 216 -6.70 17.53 0.15
CA VAL A 216 -5.47 17.23 -0.57
C VAL A 216 -5.78 16.68 -1.96
N GLU A 217 -6.79 15.82 -2.11
CA GLU A 217 -7.31 15.37 -3.40
C GLU A 217 -7.80 16.56 -4.25
N ASP A 218 -8.63 17.45 -3.69
CA ASP A 218 -9.13 18.64 -4.38
C ASP A 218 -7.97 19.55 -4.86
N CYS A 219 -6.99 19.78 -3.99
CA CYS A 219 -5.79 20.56 -4.33
C CYS A 219 -4.99 19.91 -5.47
N GLY A 220 -4.88 18.57 -5.47
CA GLY A 220 -4.20 17.85 -6.54
C GLY A 220 -4.98 17.78 -7.84
N GLN A 221 -6.30 17.79 -7.78
CA GLN A 221 -7.15 17.93 -8.97
C GLN A 221 -6.97 19.30 -9.62
N GLU A 222 -6.93 20.37 -8.83
CA GLU A 222 -6.68 21.73 -9.32
C GLU A 222 -5.26 21.94 -9.83
N ASN A 223 -4.28 21.23 -9.27
CA ASN A 223 -2.85 21.38 -9.55
C ASN A 223 -2.23 20.08 -10.09
N HIS A 224 -2.96 19.43 -10.99
CA HIS A 224 -2.63 18.13 -11.53
C HIS A 224 -1.21 18.07 -12.09
N GLN A 225 -0.50 16.99 -11.74
CA GLN A 225 0.83 16.66 -12.23
C GLN A 225 0.77 15.34 -12.99
N ALA A 226 1.56 15.23 -14.05
CA ALA A 226 1.67 13.97 -14.78
C ALA A 226 2.25 12.87 -13.86
N PRO A 227 1.72 11.63 -13.92
CA PRO A 227 2.28 10.50 -13.20
C PRO A 227 3.77 10.30 -13.47
N VAL A 228 4.51 9.89 -12.43
CA VAL A 228 5.93 9.54 -12.49
C VAL A 228 6.05 8.10 -12.00
N PRO A 229 5.78 7.10 -12.87
CA PRO A 229 5.70 5.71 -12.46
C PRO A 229 7.09 5.10 -12.16
N PRO A 230 7.16 4.15 -11.20
CA PRO A 230 8.40 3.53 -10.75
C PRO A 230 8.93 2.51 -11.74
N GLN A 231 10.19 2.13 -11.56
CA GLN A 231 10.83 0.95 -12.15
C GLN A 231 10.69 -0.28 -11.24
N PRO A 232 10.88 -1.51 -11.76
CA PRO A 232 10.76 -2.73 -10.96
C PRO A 232 11.71 -2.79 -9.76
N ASP A 233 12.91 -2.25 -9.88
CA ASP A 233 13.92 -2.27 -8.80
C ASP A 233 13.72 -1.16 -7.76
N ASP A 234 12.77 -0.25 -7.99
CA ASP A 234 12.43 0.81 -7.06
C ASP A 234 11.64 0.26 -5.86
N LEU A 235 11.84 0.87 -4.69
CA LEU A 235 11.07 0.53 -3.49
C LEU A 235 9.58 0.84 -3.67
N SER A 236 8.73 -0.09 -3.26
CA SER A 236 7.28 0.11 -3.21
C SER A 236 6.81 0.33 -1.78
N ILE A 237 7.27 -0.52 -0.85
CA ILE A 237 6.78 -0.54 0.52
C ILE A 237 7.89 -0.94 1.50
N VAL A 238 7.91 -0.29 2.66
CA VAL A 238 8.78 -0.68 3.79
C VAL A 238 7.91 -1.14 4.96
N CYS A 239 7.88 -2.45 5.19
CA CYS A 239 7.09 -3.06 6.27
C CYS A 239 7.96 -3.23 7.51
N PHE A 240 7.67 -2.47 8.57
CA PHE A 240 8.33 -2.66 9.85
C PHE A 240 7.72 -3.83 10.63
N THR A 241 8.57 -4.75 11.07
CA THR A 241 8.19 -5.92 11.89
C THR A 241 8.79 -5.80 13.28
N SER A 242 8.15 -6.37 14.30
CA SER A 242 8.51 -6.19 15.71
C SER A 242 9.96 -6.57 16.06
N GLY A 243 10.65 -7.35 15.21
CA GLY A 243 12.05 -7.69 15.36
C GLY A 243 12.31 -8.58 16.57
N THR A 244 13.14 -9.62 16.42
CA THR A 244 13.53 -10.49 17.55
C THR A 244 14.47 -9.81 18.54
N THR A 245 14.99 -8.61 18.20
CA THR A 245 16.06 -7.91 18.92
C THR A 245 15.63 -6.57 19.54
N GLY A 246 14.33 -6.34 19.74
CA GLY A 246 13.79 -5.18 20.45
C GLY A 246 13.17 -4.11 19.54
N ASN A 247 13.99 -3.41 18.73
CA ASN A 247 13.48 -2.37 17.82
C ASN A 247 12.94 -2.96 16.51
N PRO A 248 11.85 -2.40 15.95
CA PRO A 248 11.32 -2.85 14.67
C PRO A 248 12.34 -2.75 13.52
N LYS A 249 12.31 -3.70 12.60
CA LYS A 249 13.16 -3.69 11.39
C LYS A 249 12.30 -3.51 10.14
N GLY A 250 12.69 -2.58 9.27
CA GLY A 250 12.01 -2.32 8.00
C GLY A 250 12.43 -3.34 6.94
N ALA A 251 11.49 -4.20 6.52
CA ALA A 251 11.64 -5.03 5.35
C ALA A 251 11.37 -4.18 4.10
N MET A 252 12.42 -3.89 3.34
CA MET A 252 12.34 -3.12 2.10
C MET A 252 11.91 -4.04 0.96
N LEU A 253 10.76 -3.76 0.36
CA LEU A 253 10.24 -4.51 -0.78
C LEU A 253 10.20 -3.59 -2.00
N THR A 254 10.81 -4.06 -3.09
CA THR A 254 10.73 -3.42 -4.40
C THR A 254 9.42 -3.76 -5.10
N HIS A 255 9.04 -2.97 -6.09
CA HIS A 255 7.90 -3.27 -6.96
C HIS A 255 8.04 -4.66 -7.59
N GLY A 256 9.23 -5.03 -8.06
CA GLY A 256 9.53 -6.33 -8.64
C GLY A 256 9.40 -7.48 -7.63
N ASN A 257 9.74 -7.27 -6.35
CA ASN A 257 9.52 -8.28 -5.31
C ASN A 257 8.02 -8.59 -5.15
N VAL A 258 7.19 -7.54 -5.08
CA VAL A 258 5.75 -7.69 -4.92
C VAL A 258 5.12 -8.35 -6.15
N VAL A 259 5.52 -7.92 -7.35
CA VAL A 259 5.04 -8.52 -8.62
C VAL A 259 5.46 -9.99 -8.74
N ALA A 260 6.68 -10.35 -8.35
CA ALA A 260 7.15 -11.73 -8.39
C ALA A 260 6.31 -12.64 -7.47
N ASP A 261 5.94 -12.16 -6.27
CA ASP A 261 5.07 -12.89 -5.35
C ASP A 261 3.69 -13.18 -5.97
N PHE A 262 3.02 -12.14 -6.51
CA PHE A 262 1.76 -12.31 -7.23
C PHE A 262 1.88 -13.22 -8.46
N SER A 263 3.01 -13.15 -9.17
CA SER A 263 3.25 -13.96 -10.36
C SER A 263 3.39 -15.44 -10.02
N GLY A 264 4.05 -15.76 -8.91
CA GLY A 264 4.11 -17.11 -8.37
C GLY A 264 2.72 -17.66 -8.09
N PHE A 265 1.87 -16.86 -7.43
CA PHE A 265 0.48 -17.24 -7.18
C PHE A 265 -0.30 -17.50 -8.48
N LEU A 266 -0.29 -16.56 -9.43
CA LEU A 266 -0.99 -16.70 -10.70
C LEU A 266 -0.55 -17.95 -11.48
N LYS A 267 0.76 -18.20 -11.53
CA LYS A 267 1.33 -19.37 -12.20
C LYS A 267 0.87 -20.68 -11.57
N VAL A 268 0.79 -20.71 -10.25
CA VAL A 268 0.35 -21.90 -9.49
C VAL A 268 -1.14 -22.16 -9.70
N THR A 269 -1.94 -21.12 -9.95
CA THR A 269 -3.39 -21.22 -10.11
C THR A 269 -3.87 -21.19 -11.57
N GLU A 270 -2.98 -21.12 -12.56
CA GLU A 270 -3.36 -20.90 -13.97
C GLU A 270 -4.18 -22.05 -14.59
N ASP A 271 -3.99 -23.26 -14.08
CA ASP A 271 -4.60 -24.50 -14.59
C ASP A 271 -5.90 -24.91 -13.85
N TYR A 272 -6.40 -24.07 -12.94
CA TYR A 272 -7.62 -24.29 -12.14
C TYR A 272 -8.73 -23.29 -12.48
#